data_AF-A0A7S1EYV5-F1
#
_entry.id   AF-A0A7S1EYV5-F1
#
_cell.length_a   1.000
_cell.length_b   1.000
_cell.length_c   1.000
_cell.angle_alpha   90.00
_cell.angle_beta   90.00
_cell.angle_gamma   90.00
#
_symmetry.space_group_name_H-M   'P 1'
#
loop_
_entity.id
_entity.type
_entity.pdbx_description
1 polymer ?
#
loop_
_entity_poly.entity_id
_entity_poly.type
_entity_poly.pdbx_seq_one_letter_code
_entity_poly.pdbx_strand_id
1 'polypeptide(L)'
;EDDVRVDPDDGLTWTYRAYRERYALVFKLEDIRDYWRTMCLPVGTRVPQRPTEPRPGPAEADNHDDRGPWDVDQEDDSVPIPDDEQRVDLSTGRVWTFAEYKAQHSEDYGARAIRRFWRRGPPGVLLPQEDAEKHDGPSPSAETVARLGFLLQLTLAMEHFQRKALLEAFALNLLAGVGGDQPHHSPASRSSSSAAPGAEDEGRGEQGSWNPLQELLNRMSRGSPATMGTLPVPPHPPGAAVLDALALQRRIFGQRIAESQPSLDR
;
A
#
# COMPACT_ATOMS: atom_id res chain seq x y z
N GLU A 1 -4.87 21.72 -9.62
CA GLU A 1 -6.02 21.06 -10.27
C GLU A 1 -6.51 19.98 -9.33
N ASP A 2 -7.51 20.32 -8.52
CA ASP A 2 -8.13 19.39 -7.56
C ASP A 2 -9.24 18.61 -8.28
N ASP A 3 -8.89 17.85 -9.32
CA ASP A 3 -9.84 16.96 -10.00
C ASP A 3 -10.30 15.89 -9.00
N VAL A 4 -11.62 15.71 -8.91
CA VAL A 4 -12.27 14.80 -7.96
C VAL A 4 -12.83 13.62 -8.73
N ARG A 5 -12.41 12.41 -8.36
CA ARG A 5 -12.80 11.16 -9.03
C ARG A 5 -13.23 10.08 -8.05
N VAL A 6 -14.03 9.14 -8.54
CA VAL A 6 -14.45 7.93 -7.82
C VAL A 6 -13.52 6.79 -8.21
N ASP A 7 -12.91 6.14 -7.22
CA ASP A 7 -12.12 4.93 -7.44
C ASP A 7 -13.09 3.73 -7.63
N PRO A 8 -12.94 2.94 -8.71
CA PRO A 8 -13.83 1.81 -8.99
C PRO A 8 -13.68 0.63 -8.00
N ASP A 9 -12.58 0.51 -7.28
CA ASP A 9 -12.29 -0.61 -6.39
C ASP A 9 -12.95 -0.44 -5.02
N ASP A 10 -12.97 0.80 -4.48
CA ASP A 10 -13.57 1.11 -3.17
C ASP A 10 -14.89 1.89 -3.26
N GLY A 11 -15.22 2.46 -4.42
CA GLY A 11 -16.39 3.32 -4.62
C GLY A 11 -16.31 4.68 -3.92
N LEU A 12 -15.14 5.06 -3.39
CA LEU A 12 -14.93 6.30 -2.65
C LEU A 12 -14.50 7.43 -3.57
N THR A 13 -14.85 8.65 -3.14
CA THR A 13 -14.48 9.87 -3.85
C THR A 13 -13.17 10.43 -3.31
N TRP A 14 -12.23 10.68 -4.21
CA TRP A 14 -10.90 11.15 -3.90
C TRP A 14 -10.57 12.43 -4.69
N THR A 15 -9.64 13.24 -4.16
CA THR A 15 -8.89 14.21 -4.96
C THR A 15 -7.58 13.56 -5.40
N TYR A 16 -7.03 13.93 -6.56
CA TYR A 16 -5.76 13.36 -7.03
C TYR A 16 -4.62 13.53 -6.01
N ARG A 17 -4.60 14.67 -5.30
CA ARG A 17 -3.61 14.95 -4.25
C ARG A 17 -3.71 13.95 -3.10
N ALA A 18 -4.92 13.75 -2.56
CA ALA A 18 -5.14 12.81 -1.45
C ALA A 18 -4.87 11.36 -1.87
N TYR A 19 -5.31 10.98 -3.07
CA TYR A 19 -5.06 9.65 -3.62
C TYR A 19 -3.56 9.38 -3.77
N ARG A 20 -2.83 10.32 -4.37
CA ARG A 20 -1.38 10.24 -4.51
C ARG A 20 -0.68 10.08 -3.16
N GLU A 21 -1.02 10.89 -2.16
CA GLU A 21 -0.40 10.82 -0.83
C GLU A 21 -0.65 9.46 -0.15
N ARG A 22 -1.86 8.91 -0.32
CA ARG A 22 -2.24 7.60 0.21
C ARG A 22 -1.42 6.45 -0.40
N TYR A 23 -1.20 6.50 -1.71
CA TYR A 23 -0.65 5.37 -2.49
C TYR A 23 0.83 5.54 -2.90
N ALA A 24 1.43 6.72 -2.73
CA ALA A 24 2.82 6.99 -3.11
C ALA A 24 3.88 6.17 -2.38
N LEU A 25 3.54 5.54 -1.25
CA LEU A 25 4.45 4.65 -0.52
C LEU A 25 4.53 3.24 -1.15
N VAL A 26 3.52 2.86 -1.94
CA VAL A 26 3.38 1.50 -2.48
C VAL A 26 3.58 1.48 -3.99
N PHE A 27 3.14 2.52 -4.69
CA PHE A 27 3.15 2.60 -6.14
C PHE A 27 4.00 3.77 -6.63
N LYS A 28 4.56 3.63 -7.84
CA LYS A 28 5.29 4.73 -8.49
C LYS A 28 4.31 5.83 -8.86
N LEU A 29 4.83 7.05 -8.88
CA LEU A 29 4.02 8.23 -9.16
C LEU A 29 3.40 8.21 -10.57
N GLU A 30 4.10 7.63 -11.54
CA GLU A 30 3.62 7.45 -12.91
C GLU A 30 2.41 6.51 -12.97
N ASP A 31 2.50 5.35 -12.30
CA ASP A 31 1.43 4.35 -12.25
C ASP A 31 0.18 4.92 -11.56
N ILE A 32 0.36 5.66 -10.47
CA ILE A 32 -0.75 6.34 -9.76
C ILE A 32 -1.46 7.33 -10.69
N ARG A 33 -0.68 8.10 -11.47
CA ARG A 33 -1.24 9.09 -12.41
C ARG A 33 -2.01 8.42 -13.53
N ASP A 34 -1.48 7.33 -14.08
CA ASP A 34 -2.09 6.62 -15.20
C ASP A 34 -3.36 5.89 -14.75
N TYR A 35 -3.33 5.24 -13.58
CA TYR A 35 -4.53 4.66 -12.95
C TYR A 35 -5.60 5.73 -12.71
N TRP A 36 -5.22 6.87 -12.11
CA TRP A 36 -6.16 7.98 -11.84
C TRP A 36 -6.88 8.48 -13.08
N ARG A 37 -6.17 8.54 -14.22
CA ARG A 37 -6.71 9.05 -15.48
C ARG A 37 -7.60 8.03 -16.19
N THR A 38 -7.24 6.75 -16.12
CA THR A 38 -7.85 5.68 -16.93
C THR A 38 -8.93 4.90 -16.19
N MET A 39 -8.75 4.68 -14.89
CA MET A 39 -9.64 3.85 -14.07
C MET A 39 -10.60 4.67 -13.21
N CYS A 40 -10.15 5.79 -12.62
CA CYS A 40 -11.02 6.60 -11.77
C CYS A 40 -12.01 7.46 -12.60
N LEU A 41 -13.26 7.50 -12.17
CA LEU A 41 -14.35 8.19 -12.86
C LEU A 41 -14.53 9.62 -12.34
N PRO A 42 -14.58 10.67 -13.20
CA PRO A 42 -14.75 12.04 -12.72
C PRO A 42 -16.12 12.29 -12.09
N VAL A 43 -16.14 12.86 -10.88
CA VAL A 43 -17.37 13.19 -10.17
C VAL A 43 -18.13 14.27 -10.96
N GLY A 44 -19.38 13.96 -11.33
CA GLY A 44 -20.21 14.86 -12.14
C GLY A 44 -20.24 14.48 -13.62
N THR A 45 -19.35 13.59 -14.08
CA THR A 45 -19.62 12.86 -15.32
C THR A 45 -20.71 11.86 -14.98
N ARG A 46 -21.97 12.26 -15.19
CA ARG A 46 -23.05 11.29 -15.31
C ARG A 46 -22.60 10.33 -16.39
N VAL A 47 -22.10 9.15 -16.00
CA VAL A 47 -22.00 8.02 -16.91
C VAL A 47 -23.36 7.99 -17.59
N PRO A 48 -23.45 8.19 -18.92
CA PRO A 48 -24.72 8.03 -19.61
C PRO A 48 -25.17 6.64 -19.20
N GLN A 49 -26.18 6.60 -18.32
CA GLN A 49 -26.73 5.35 -17.86
C GLN A 49 -27.09 4.66 -19.15
N ARG A 50 -26.42 3.53 -19.40
CA ARG A 50 -26.72 2.66 -20.53
C ARG A 50 -28.24 2.61 -20.57
N PRO A 51 -28.90 3.10 -21.65
CA PRO A 51 -30.34 3.35 -21.66
C PRO A 51 -30.99 2.18 -20.98
N THR A 52 -31.54 2.41 -19.79
CA THR A 52 -32.17 1.36 -19.00
C THR A 52 -33.28 0.89 -19.89
N GLU A 53 -33.05 -0.25 -20.52
CA GLU A 53 -33.97 -0.88 -21.45
C GLU A 53 -35.33 -0.85 -20.76
N PRO A 54 -36.35 -0.24 -21.39
CA PRO A 54 -37.62 0.04 -20.73
C PRO A 54 -38.10 -1.24 -20.10
N ARG A 55 -38.08 -1.26 -18.77
CA ARG A 55 -38.51 -2.39 -17.96
C ARG A 55 -39.88 -2.80 -18.52
N PRO A 56 -40.03 -4.02 -19.08
CA PRO A 56 -41.32 -4.48 -19.56
C PRO A 56 -42.29 -4.30 -18.40
N GLY A 57 -43.39 -3.60 -18.66
CA GLY A 57 -44.45 -3.45 -17.67
C GLY A 57 -44.90 -4.83 -17.18
N PRO A 58 -45.63 -4.89 -16.05
CA PRO A 58 -46.22 -6.13 -15.56
C PRO A 58 -47.35 -6.55 -16.51
N ALA A 59 -46.99 -7.02 -17.70
CA ALA A 59 -47.85 -7.78 -18.56
C ALA A 59 -47.78 -9.21 -18.05
N GLU A 60 -48.91 -9.59 -17.47
CA GLU A 60 -49.37 -10.93 -17.15
C GLU A 60 -48.58 -12.06 -17.84
N ALA A 61 -48.01 -12.90 -16.96
CA ALA A 61 -47.99 -14.35 -17.07
C ALA A 61 -48.16 -14.93 -18.48
N ASP A 62 -47.06 -15.04 -19.22
CA ASP A 62 -46.92 -16.14 -20.13
C ASP A 62 -45.51 -16.72 -20.08
N ASN A 63 -45.47 -18.03 -19.95
CA ASN A 63 -44.32 -18.85 -19.63
C ASN A 63 -43.31 -18.85 -20.79
N HIS A 64 -42.37 -17.90 -20.79
CA HIS A 64 -41.19 -18.01 -21.63
C HIS A 64 -39.96 -18.25 -20.77
N ASP A 65 -39.51 -19.52 -20.79
CA ASP A 65 -38.17 -19.99 -20.42
C ASP A 65 -37.09 -19.28 -21.26
N ASP A 66 -36.92 -17.98 -21.05
CA ASP A 66 -35.82 -17.19 -21.60
C ASP A 66 -34.71 -17.11 -20.54
N ARG A 67 -34.30 -18.29 -20.07
CA ARG A 67 -33.05 -18.46 -19.32
C ARG A 67 -31.93 -18.19 -20.30
N GLY A 68 -31.45 -16.95 -20.31
CA GLY A 68 -30.30 -16.58 -21.12
C GLY A 68 -29.14 -17.55 -20.86
N PRO A 69 -28.32 -17.87 -21.87
CA PRO A 69 -27.22 -18.85 -21.80
C PRO A 69 -26.08 -18.48 -20.83
N TRP A 70 -26.28 -17.48 -19.97
CA TRP A 70 -25.36 -17.04 -18.92
C TRP A 70 -25.93 -17.20 -17.51
N ASP A 71 -27.17 -17.71 -17.34
CA ASP A 71 -27.69 -18.22 -16.05
C ASP A 71 -27.11 -19.61 -15.72
N VAL A 72 -25.79 -19.75 -15.95
CA VAL A 72 -24.99 -20.92 -15.57
C VAL A 72 -24.68 -20.91 -14.06
N ASP A 73 -25.03 -19.82 -13.37
CA ASP A 73 -24.96 -19.71 -11.91
C ASP A 73 -26.27 -20.14 -11.22
N GLN A 74 -27.02 -21.08 -11.80
CA GLN A 74 -27.82 -22.01 -11.00
C GLN A 74 -26.85 -22.98 -10.30
N GLU A 75 -25.86 -22.40 -9.59
CA GLU A 75 -24.95 -23.10 -8.70
C GLU A 75 -25.85 -23.88 -7.75
N ASP A 76 -25.63 -25.18 -7.73
CA ASP A 76 -26.41 -26.17 -7.02
C ASP A 76 -26.37 -25.90 -5.50
N ASP A 77 -27.19 -24.94 -5.06
CA ASP A 77 -27.48 -24.62 -3.66
C ASP A 77 -28.03 -25.86 -2.91
N SER A 78 -28.37 -26.94 -3.65
CA SER A 78 -28.91 -28.19 -3.11
C SER A 78 -27.87 -29.08 -2.45
N VAL A 79 -26.58 -28.98 -2.81
CA VAL A 79 -25.54 -29.78 -2.15
C VAL A 79 -25.27 -29.19 -0.77
N PRO A 80 -25.51 -29.89 0.35
CA PRO A 80 -25.17 -29.34 1.67
C PRO A 80 -23.65 -29.13 1.76
N ILE A 81 -23.22 -27.97 2.27
CA ILE A 81 -21.82 -27.74 2.65
C ILE A 81 -21.60 -28.46 3.98
N PRO A 82 -20.60 -29.36 4.10
CA PRO A 82 -20.27 -30.00 5.38
C PRO A 82 -19.93 -28.93 6.42
N ASP A 83 -20.48 -29.06 7.63
CA ASP A 83 -20.24 -28.10 8.72
C ASP A 83 -18.77 -28.10 9.18
N ASP A 84 -18.04 -29.18 8.92
CA ASP A 84 -16.60 -29.38 9.18
C ASP A 84 -15.69 -28.96 8.02
N GLU A 85 -16.22 -28.52 6.87
CA GLU A 85 -15.39 -27.97 5.78
C GLU A 85 -14.59 -26.79 6.32
N GLN A 86 -13.26 -26.82 6.14
CA GLN A 86 -12.35 -25.78 6.61
C GLN A 86 -11.84 -24.91 5.47
N ARG A 87 -11.75 -23.60 5.71
CA ARG A 87 -11.13 -22.63 4.79
C ARG A 87 -10.27 -21.64 5.55
N VAL A 88 -9.17 -21.21 4.91
CA VAL A 88 -8.30 -20.15 5.43
C VAL A 88 -8.84 -18.80 4.99
N ASP A 89 -9.17 -17.96 5.96
CA ASP A 89 -9.45 -16.55 5.70
C ASP A 89 -8.15 -15.84 5.34
N LEU A 90 -8.03 -15.40 4.08
CA LEU A 90 -6.82 -14.75 3.57
C LEU A 90 -6.50 -13.42 4.25
N SER A 91 -7.49 -12.77 4.88
CA SER A 91 -7.30 -11.48 5.54
C SER A 91 -6.70 -11.63 6.94
N THR A 92 -7.03 -12.72 7.64
CA THR A 92 -6.61 -12.97 9.03
C THR A 92 -5.63 -14.12 9.18
N GLY A 93 -5.49 -14.97 8.15
CA GLY A 93 -4.75 -16.24 8.21
C GLY A 93 -5.42 -17.30 9.10
N ARG A 94 -6.61 -17.03 9.63
CA ARG A 94 -7.34 -17.95 10.52
C ARG A 94 -8.03 -19.03 9.68
N VAL A 95 -7.92 -20.28 10.14
CA VAL A 95 -8.75 -21.38 9.64
C VAL A 95 -10.13 -21.30 10.28
N TRP A 96 -11.16 -21.31 9.46
CA TRP A 96 -12.56 -21.35 9.88
C TRP A 96 -13.18 -22.65 9.41
N THR A 97 -14.01 -23.27 10.25
CA THR A 97 -14.99 -24.25 9.78
C THR A 97 -16.24 -23.54 9.26
N PHE A 98 -16.98 -24.18 8.36
CA PHE A 98 -18.24 -23.61 7.84
C PHE A 98 -19.23 -23.34 8.98
N ALA A 99 -19.32 -24.23 9.97
CA ALA A 99 -20.15 -24.04 11.16
C ALA A 99 -19.76 -22.80 11.97
N GLU A 100 -18.47 -22.61 12.27
CA GLU A 100 -17.99 -21.44 13.01
C GLU A 100 -18.26 -20.14 12.25
N TYR A 101 -17.96 -20.13 10.96
CA TYR A 101 -18.18 -18.97 10.10
C TYR A 101 -19.67 -18.63 10.01
N LYS A 102 -20.52 -19.64 9.83
CA LYS A 102 -21.98 -19.49 9.81
C LYS A 102 -22.50 -18.95 11.13
N ALA A 103 -22.05 -19.47 12.28
CA ALA A 103 -22.47 -18.97 13.58
C ALA A 103 -22.07 -17.51 13.79
N GLN A 104 -20.82 -17.16 13.48
CA GLN A 104 -20.28 -15.82 13.63
C GLN A 104 -20.98 -14.77 12.75
N HIS A 105 -21.41 -15.16 11.55
CA HIS A 105 -21.95 -14.23 10.54
C HIS A 105 -23.47 -14.36 10.31
N SER A 106 -24.16 -15.26 11.03
CA SER A 106 -25.61 -15.47 10.86
C SER A 106 -26.48 -14.29 11.27
N GLU A 107 -26.00 -13.39 12.13
CA GLU A 107 -26.73 -12.19 12.54
C GLU A 107 -26.74 -11.12 11.44
N ASP A 108 -25.61 -10.98 10.73
CA ASP A 108 -25.42 -9.97 9.70
C ASP A 108 -25.85 -10.47 8.31
N TYR A 109 -25.78 -11.77 8.07
CA TYR A 109 -25.99 -12.37 6.75
C TYR A 109 -26.96 -13.56 6.78
N GLY A 110 -27.86 -13.60 5.80
CA GLY A 110 -28.73 -14.75 5.60
C GLY A 110 -27.93 -16.01 5.22
N ALA A 111 -28.42 -17.19 5.63
CA ALA A 111 -27.76 -18.48 5.39
C ALA A 111 -27.38 -18.74 3.93
N ARG A 112 -28.16 -18.22 2.98
CA ARG A 112 -27.87 -18.33 1.54
C ARG A 112 -26.66 -17.47 1.13
N ALA A 113 -26.55 -16.26 1.65
CA ALA A 113 -25.40 -15.38 1.39
C ALA A 113 -24.11 -15.97 1.95
N ILE A 114 -24.18 -16.52 3.17
CA ILE A 114 -23.06 -17.22 3.82
C ILE A 114 -22.60 -18.42 2.98
N ARG A 115 -23.53 -19.28 2.52
CA ARG A 115 -23.19 -20.43 1.65
C ARG A 115 -22.55 -19.97 0.34
N ARG A 116 -23.11 -18.95 -0.30
CA ARG A 116 -22.58 -18.43 -1.58
C ARG A 116 -21.18 -17.87 -1.42
N PHE A 117 -20.95 -17.10 -0.36
CA PHE A 117 -19.63 -16.58 -0.03
C PHE A 117 -18.64 -17.72 0.22
N TRP A 118 -19.04 -18.71 1.03
CA TRP A 118 -18.21 -19.87 1.32
C TRP A 118 -17.80 -20.62 0.05
N ARG A 119 -18.72 -20.86 -0.88
CA ARG A 119 -18.41 -21.54 -2.16
C ARG A 119 -17.51 -20.73 -3.08
N ARG A 120 -17.78 -19.42 -3.24
CA ARG A 120 -17.07 -18.53 -4.18
C ARG A 120 -15.72 -18.04 -3.67
N GLY A 121 -15.51 -18.07 -2.35
CA GLY A 121 -14.20 -17.77 -1.79
C GLY A 121 -13.14 -18.61 -2.49
N PRO A 122 -11.94 -18.07 -2.73
CA PRO A 122 -10.85 -18.86 -3.29
C PRO A 122 -10.77 -20.15 -2.48
N PRO A 123 -10.67 -21.33 -3.12
CA PRO A 123 -10.48 -22.57 -2.40
C PRO A 123 -9.19 -22.40 -1.61
N GLY A 124 -9.33 -21.95 -0.36
CA GLY A 124 -8.26 -21.96 0.60
C GLY A 124 -7.79 -23.40 0.58
N VAL A 125 -6.50 -23.60 0.32
CA VAL A 125 -5.83 -24.90 0.23
C VAL A 125 -6.59 -25.82 1.17
N LEU A 126 -7.40 -26.71 0.59
CA LEU A 126 -7.99 -27.79 1.36
C LEU A 126 -6.75 -28.49 1.87
N LEU A 127 -6.38 -28.20 3.12
CA LEU A 127 -5.48 -29.08 3.84
C LEU A 127 -6.18 -30.41 3.68
N PRO A 128 -5.55 -31.39 2.99
CA PRO A 128 -6.19 -32.66 2.80
C PRO A 128 -6.72 -33.04 4.17
N GLN A 129 -8.00 -33.38 4.22
CA GLN A 129 -8.53 -34.12 5.33
C GLN A 129 -7.81 -35.47 5.22
N GLU A 130 -6.53 -35.47 5.60
CA GLU A 130 -5.70 -36.63 5.68
C GLU A 130 -6.51 -37.52 6.60
N ASP A 131 -6.90 -38.66 6.05
CA ASP A 131 -7.39 -39.77 6.82
C ASP A 131 -6.63 -39.78 8.14
N ALA A 132 -7.35 -39.93 9.25
CA ALA A 132 -6.79 -40.13 10.58
C ALA A 132 -5.99 -41.46 10.67
N GLU A 133 -5.29 -41.84 9.60
CA GLU A 133 -4.24 -42.82 9.51
C GLU A 133 -2.90 -42.11 9.38
N LYS A 134 -2.38 -41.70 10.54
CA LYS A 134 -0.97 -41.91 10.90
C LYS A 134 0.05 -41.54 9.83
N HIS A 135 0.05 -40.29 9.37
CA HIS A 135 1.23 -39.74 8.70
C HIS A 135 2.24 -39.31 9.76
N ASP A 136 3.24 -40.15 10.04
CA ASP A 136 4.40 -39.88 10.90
C ASP A 136 5.38 -38.88 10.23
N GLY A 137 4.86 -37.78 9.66
CA GLY A 137 5.66 -36.65 9.24
C GLY A 137 6.03 -35.80 10.47
N PRO A 138 7.26 -35.27 10.59
CA PRO A 138 7.61 -34.42 11.72
C PRO A 138 6.75 -33.16 11.64
N SER A 139 5.75 -33.09 12.54
CA SER A 139 4.98 -31.90 12.81
C SER A 139 5.95 -30.71 12.93
N PRO A 140 5.69 -29.56 12.29
CA PRO A 140 6.57 -28.41 12.40
C PRO A 140 6.79 -28.17 13.89
N SER A 141 8.05 -28.23 14.31
CA SER A 141 8.38 -28.14 15.73
C SER A 141 7.71 -26.91 16.33
N ALA A 142 7.29 -26.97 17.58
CA ALA A 142 6.72 -25.81 18.27
C ALA A 142 7.63 -24.56 18.13
N GLU A 143 8.94 -24.78 17.98
CA GLU A 143 9.93 -23.76 17.66
C GLU A 143 9.73 -23.10 16.28
N THR A 144 9.38 -23.86 15.23
CA THR A 144 9.12 -23.32 13.89
C THR A 144 7.88 -22.44 13.90
N VAL A 145 6.80 -22.89 14.57
CA VAL A 145 5.57 -22.10 14.71
C VAL A 145 5.84 -20.83 15.54
N ALA A 146 6.61 -20.94 16.62
CA ALA A 146 7.00 -19.78 17.44
C ALA A 146 7.87 -18.78 16.65
N ARG A 147 8.78 -19.25 15.81
CA ARG A 147 9.63 -18.39 14.95
C ARG A 147 8.81 -17.64 13.92
N LEU A 148 7.87 -18.31 13.24
CA LEU A 148 6.98 -17.67 12.28
C LEU A 148 6.07 -16.63 12.97
N GLY A 149 5.53 -16.96 14.15
CA GLY A 149 4.75 -16.02 14.94
C GLY A 149 5.54 -14.78 15.36
N PHE A 150 6.80 -14.95 15.79
CA PHE A 150 7.68 -13.84 16.15
C PHE A 150 8.02 -12.95 14.93
N LEU A 151 8.31 -13.56 13.77
CA LEU A 151 8.59 -12.80 12.54
C LEU A 151 7.38 -11.96 12.11
N LEU A 152 6.18 -12.52 12.19
CA LEU A 152 4.95 -11.80 11.86
C LEU A 152 4.72 -10.62 12.83
N GLN A 153 4.91 -10.84 14.13
CA GLN A 153 4.82 -9.77 15.13
C GLN A 153 5.87 -8.66 14.88
N LEU A 154 7.09 -9.03 14.49
CA LEU A 154 8.15 -8.08 14.18
C LEU A 154 7.81 -7.21 12.97
N THR A 155 7.26 -7.80 11.90
CA THR A 155 6.82 -7.04 10.72
C THR A 155 5.71 -6.04 11.07
N LEU A 156 4.71 -6.45 11.84
CA LEU A 156 3.63 -5.55 12.27
C LEU A 156 4.15 -4.41 13.17
N ALA A 157 5.08 -4.71 14.08
CA ALA A 157 5.71 -3.70 14.92
C ALA A 157 6.54 -2.70 14.11
N MET A 158 7.26 -3.17 13.08
CA MET A 158 8.01 -2.29 12.17
C MET A 158 7.09 -1.37 11.38
N GLU A 159 5.98 -1.88 10.83
CA GLU A 159 5.00 -1.05 10.13
C GLU A 159 4.39 0.01 11.06
N HIS A 160 4.03 -0.36 12.28
CA HIS A 160 3.50 0.59 13.26
C HIS A 160 4.52 1.69 13.61
N PHE A 161 5.79 1.31 13.78
CA PHE A 161 6.88 2.27 14.03
C PHE A 161 7.08 3.22 12.85
N GLN A 162 7.10 2.71 11.62
CA GLN A 162 7.22 3.52 10.40
C GLN A 162 6.04 4.50 10.27
N ARG A 163 4.81 4.06 10.50
CA ARG A 163 3.62 4.93 10.49
C ARG A 163 3.72 6.03 11.54
N LYS A 164 4.16 5.71 12.76
CA LYS A 164 4.34 6.69 13.81
C LYS A 164 5.40 7.74 13.47
N ALA A 165 6.55 7.31 12.96
CA ALA A 165 7.63 8.21 12.55
C ALA A 165 7.18 9.17 11.41
N LEU A 166 6.39 8.66 10.45
CA LEU A 166 5.82 9.48 9.38
C LEU A 166 4.82 10.52 9.92
N LEU A 167 3.97 10.15 10.87
CA LEU A 167 3.03 11.07 11.50
C LEU A 167 3.74 12.17 12.31
N GLU A 168 4.81 11.83 13.04
CA GLU A 168 5.61 12.80 13.79
C GLU A 168 6.34 13.77 12.85
N ALA A 169 6.94 13.27 11.77
CA ALA A 169 7.58 14.11 10.76
C ALA A 169 6.57 15.05 10.07
N PHE A 170 5.37 14.54 9.78
CA PHE A 170 4.29 15.35 9.22
C PHE A 170 3.83 16.46 10.19
N ALA A 171 3.67 16.12 11.48
CA ALA A 171 3.31 17.10 12.51
C ALA A 171 4.37 18.20 12.67
N LEU A 172 5.67 17.84 12.63
CA LEU A 172 6.76 18.82 12.67
C LEU A 172 6.76 19.73 11.45
N ASN A 173 6.46 19.21 10.26
CA ASN A 173 6.38 20.01 9.04
C ASN A 173 5.19 21.00 9.07
N LEU A 174 4.04 20.57 9.62
CA LEU A 174 2.89 21.45 9.84
C LEU A 174 3.22 22.58 10.83
N LEU A 175 3.95 22.29 11.91
CA LEU A 175 4.39 23.30 12.87
C LEU A 175 5.42 24.28 12.29
N ALA A 176 6.29 23.81 11.40
CA ALA A 176 7.29 24.65 10.73
C ALA A 176 6.72 25.55 9.61
N GLY A 177 5.58 25.17 9.01
CA GLY A 177 5.02 25.82 7.82
C GLY A 177 4.16 27.07 8.02
N VAL A 178 3.95 27.54 9.26
CA VAL A 178 3.01 28.66 9.55
C VAL A 178 3.71 30.04 9.57
N GLY A 179 5.02 30.13 9.41
CA GLY A 179 5.78 31.38 9.60
C GLY A 179 6.26 32.12 8.33
N GLY A 180 5.80 31.74 7.13
CA GLY A 180 6.30 32.29 5.87
C GLY A 180 5.60 33.58 5.43
N ASP A 181 5.73 34.68 6.19
CA ASP A 181 5.45 36.02 5.68
C ASP A 181 6.43 36.31 4.52
N GLN A 182 5.99 36.06 3.28
CA GLN A 182 6.73 36.54 2.12
C GLN A 182 6.57 38.07 2.05
N PRO A 183 7.66 38.84 2.09
CA PRO A 183 7.58 40.27 1.86
C PRO A 183 7.09 40.51 0.42
N HIS A 184 5.89 41.05 0.30
CA HIS A 184 5.32 41.54 -0.94
C HIS A 184 6.22 42.64 -1.54
N HIS A 185 7.14 42.25 -2.42
CA HIS A 185 7.80 43.20 -3.30
C HIS A 185 6.79 43.68 -4.36
N SER A 186 6.35 44.92 -4.19
CA SER A 186 5.50 45.64 -5.15
C SER A 186 6.22 45.77 -6.51
N PRO A 187 5.57 45.46 -7.64
CA PRO A 187 6.15 45.69 -8.95
C PRO A 187 6.06 47.17 -9.31
N ALA A 188 7.21 47.85 -9.36
CA ALA A 188 7.31 49.20 -9.90
C ALA A 188 7.17 49.16 -11.42
N SER A 189 6.13 49.84 -11.92
CA SER A 189 5.88 50.14 -13.32
C SER A 189 7.08 50.84 -13.96
N ARG A 190 7.67 50.26 -15.02
CA ARG A 190 8.63 50.95 -15.89
C ARG A 190 8.03 51.11 -17.29
N SER A 191 7.84 52.37 -17.63
CA SER A 191 7.38 52.89 -18.90
C SER A 191 8.35 52.60 -20.03
N SER A 192 7.75 52.33 -21.19
CA SER A 192 8.34 52.10 -22.50
C SER A 192 9.25 53.25 -22.97
N SER A 193 10.43 52.91 -23.50
CA SER A 193 11.15 53.79 -24.44
C SER A 193 11.79 52.94 -25.54
N SER A 194 11.43 53.30 -26.76
CA SER A 194 11.89 52.80 -28.05
C SER A 194 13.29 53.35 -28.38
N ALA A 195 14.22 52.52 -28.87
CA ALA A 195 15.01 52.76 -30.10
C ALA A 195 16.21 51.80 -30.26
N ALA A 196 16.24 51.18 -31.44
CA ALA A 196 17.38 50.79 -32.29
C ALA A 196 18.34 49.62 -31.91
N PRO A 197 18.89 48.92 -32.93
CA PRO A 197 19.63 47.66 -32.78
C PRO A 197 21.15 47.83 -32.95
N GLY A 198 21.94 46.99 -32.28
CA GLY A 198 23.35 46.83 -32.62
C GLY A 198 24.17 46.08 -31.58
N ALA A 199 24.96 45.12 -32.08
CA ALA A 199 26.17 44.51 -31.49
C ALA A 199 25.98 43.49 -30.36
N GLU A 200 26.06 42.21 -30.76
CA GLU A 200 27.07 41.23 -30.31
C GLU A 200 27.67 41.44 -28.91
N ASP A 201 27.33 40.56 -27.97
CA ASP A 201 28.16 40.27 -26.80
C ASP A 201 28.04 38.79 -26.41
N GLU A 202 29.17 38.09 -26.58
CA GLU A 202 29.41 36.71 -26.18
C GLU A 202 29.67 36.67 -24.66
N GLY A 203 28.81 36.00 -23.90
CA GLY A 203 29.03 35.94 -22.45
C GLY A 203 28.04 35.05 -21.71
N ARG A 204 27.75 33.86 -22.23
CA ARG A 204 26.85 32.89 -21.59
C ARG A 204 27.56 32.21 -20.40
N GLY A 205 27.57 32.89 -19.26
CA GLY A 205 27.92 32.29 -17.98
C GLY A 205 26.87 31.28 -17.54
N GLU A 206 27.18 29.99 -17.67
CA GLU A 206 26.40 28.89 -17.11
C GLU A 206 26.44 28.96 -15.57
N GLN A 207 25.39 29.53 -14.97
CA GLN A 207 25.09 29.30 -13.57
C GLN A 207 24.51 27.90 -13.42
N GLY A 208 25.39 26.93 -13.26
CA GLY A 208 25.04 25.57 -12.91
C GLY A 208 24.26 25.54 -11.60
N SER A 209 22.98 25.23 -11.69
CA SER A 209 22.13 24.89 -10.54
C SER A 209 22.78 23.71 -9.81
N TRP A 210 23.27 23.97 -8.60
CA TRP A 210 23.91 22.97 -7.76
C TRP A 210 22.84 22.00 -7.25
N ASN A 211 22.82 20.78 -7.78
CA ASN A 211 21.88 19.73 -7.37
C ASN A 211 22.58 18.73 -6.43
N PRO A 212 22.39 18.82 -5.11
CA PRO A 212 23.08 17.97 -4.12
C PRO A 212 22.81 16.47 -4.28
N LEU A 213 21.69 16.08 -4.89
CA LEU A 213 21.37 14.67 -5.16
C LEU A 213 22.24 14.08 -6.28
N GLN A 214 22.62 14.89 -7.26
CA GLN A 214 23.41 14.44 -8.40
C GLN A 214 24.88 14.20 -8.01
N GLU A 215 25.40 14.99 -7.05
CA GLU A 215 26.72 14.80 -6.46
C GLU A 215 26.78 13.51 -5.60
N LEU A 216 25.71 13.19 -4.88
CA LEU A 216 25.62 11.96 -4.07
C LEU A 216 25.62 10.70 -4.96
N LEU A 217 24.86 10.73 -6.06
CA LEU A 217 24.82 9.65 -7.05
C LEU A 217 26.17 9.47 -7.77
N ASN A 218 26.85 10.57 -8.12
CA ASN A 218 28.18 10.52 -8.72
C ASN A 218 29.26 9.99 -7.76
N ARG A 219 29.12 10.22 -6.44
CA ARG A 219 30.03 9.63 -5.44
C ARG A 219 29.81 8.13 -5.26
N MET A 220 28.57 7.65 -5.33
CA MET A 220 28.29 6.22 -5.24
C MET A 220 28.74 5.45 -6.50
N SER A 221 28.72 6.08 -7.68
CA SER A 221 29.11 5.44 -8.94
C SER A 221 30.62 5.34 -9.18
N ARG A 222 31.48 5.96 -8.37
CA ARG A 222 32.96 5.94 -8.55
C ARG A 222 33.69 4.96 -7.62
N GLY A 223 32.97 4.01 -7.01
CA GLY A 223 33.58 2.91 -6.27
C GLY A 223 34.24 1.89 -7.21
N SER A 224 35.53 2.06 -7.47
CA SER A 224 36.35 1.13 -8.28
C SER A 224 36.56 -0.21 -7.55
N PRO A 225 36.51 -1.35 -8.25
CA PRO A 225 36.69 -2.68 -7.65
C PRO A 225 38.17 -2.98 -7.39
N ALA A 226 38.58 -2.96 -6.12
CA ALA A 226 39.88 -3.48 -5.70
C ALA A 226 39.79 -4.99 -5.42
N THR A 227 40.40 -5.75 -6.33
CA THR A 227 41.18 -6.99 -6.15
C THR A 227 40.87 -7.90 -4.95
N MET A 228 40.40 -9.10 -5.26
CA MET A 228 40.25 -10.23 -4.34
C MET A 228 41.54 -10.54 -3.57
N GLY A 229 41.45 -10.51 -2.24
CA GLY A 229 42.38 -11.16 -1.32
C GLY A 229 41.59 -12.07 -0.39
N THR A 230 41.76 -13.38 -0.55
CA THR A 230 41.16 -14.42 0.29
C THR A 230 41.65 -14.27 1.73
N LEU A 231 40.75 -13.89 2.66
CA LEU A 231 41.02 -13.89 4.09
C LEU A 231 40.34 -15.08 4.78
N PRO A 232 40.99 -15.67 5.80
CA PRO A 232 40.51 -16.87 6.48
C PRO A 232 39.28 -16.58 7.34
N VAL A 233 38.32 -17.52 7.30
CA VAL A 233 37.08 -17.52 8.09
C VAL A 233 37.42 -17.83 9.56
N PRO A 234 37.14 -16.92 10.52
CA PRO A 234 37.21 -17.26 11.94
C PRO A 234 35.93 -18.00 12.41
N PRO A 235 36.05 -18.97 13.31
CA PRO A 235 34.90 -19.69 13.86
C PRO A 235 34.31 -18.91 15.03
N HIS A 236 33.21 -18.18 14.80
CA HIS A 236 32.37 -17.68 15.89
C HIS A 236 30.89 -18.06 15.66
N PRO A 237 30.17 -18.45 16.73
CA PRO A 237 28.78 -18.87 16.63
C PRO A 237 27.86 -17.68 16.29
N PRO A 238 26.78 -17.89 15.51
CA PRO A 238 25.96 -16.85 14.87
C PRO A 238 25.13 -15.96 15.82
N GLY A 239 25.31 -16.06 17.14
CA GLY A 239 24.57 -15.25 18.13
C GLY A 239 25.24 -13.91 18.50
N ALA A 240 26.56 -13.83 18.48
CA ALA A 240 27.28 -12.64 18.99
C ALA A 240 27.16 -11.43 18.04
N ALA A 241 27.22 -11.65 16.73
CA ALA A 241 27.16 -10.59 15.73
C ALA A 241 25.81 -9.84 15.72
N VAL A 242 24.70 -10.54 16.04
CA VAL A 242 23.37 -9.92 16.11
C VAL A 242 23.23 -9.04 17.35
N LEU A 243 23.81 -9.48 18.48
CA LEU A 243 23.82 -8.69 19.71
C LEU A 243 24.72 -7.45 19.59
N ASP A 244 25.86 -7.58 18.92
CA ASP A 244 26.76 -6.45 18.65
C ASP A 244 26.13 -5.44 17.67
N ALA A 245 25.41 -5.90 16.65
CA ALA A 245 24.68 -5.03 15.73
C ALA A 245 23.55 -4.25 16.44
N LEU A 246 22.80 -4.91 17.32
CA LEU A 246 21.75 -4.26 18.13
C LEU A 246 22.32 -3.28 19.16
N ALA A 247 23.48 -3.61 19.77
CA ALA A 247 24.18 -2.71 20.69
C ALA A 247 24.70 -1.46 19.96
N LEU A 248 25.25 -1.61 18.75
CA LEU A 248 25.71 -0.50 17.93
C LEU A 248 24.54 0.40 17.52
N GLN A 249 23.42 -0.18 17.10
CA GLN A 249 22.22 0.56 16.71
C GLN A 249 21.62 1.36 17.88
N ARG A 250 21.58 0.77 19.10
CA ARG A 250 21.18 1.49 20.32
C ARG A 250 22.12 2.65 20.66
N ARG A 251 23.43 2.48 20.46
CA ARG A 251 24.43 3.53 20.72
C ARG A 251 24.28 4.72 19.76
N ILE A 252 24.11 4.45 18.47
CA ILE A 252 23.88 5.47 17.44
C ILE A 252 22.58 6.24 17.72
N PHE A 253 21.53 5.52 18.14
CA PHE A 253 20.24 6.14 18.45
C PHE A 253 20.28 6.98 19.73
N GLY A 254 20.99 6.51 20.76
CA GLY A 254 21.18 7.25 22.02
C GLY A 254 21.96 8.55 21.84
N GLN A 255 22.98 8.58 20.97
CA GLN A 255 23.74 9.81 20.69
C GLN A 255 22.90 10.87 19.97
N ARG A 256 22.03 10.48 19.03
CA ARG A 256 21.16 11.44 18.32
C ARG A 256 20.11 12.10 19.20
N ILE A 257 19.60 11.39 20.23
CA ILE A 257 18.65 11.96 21.19
C ILE A 257 19.35 12.98 22.09
N ALA A 258 20.59 12.70 22.51
CA ALA A 258 21.38 13.64 23.32
C ALA A 258 21.77 14.91 22.56
N GLU A 259 21.99 14.82 21.24
CA GLU A 259 22.31 15.97 20.38
C GLU A 259 21.08 16.81 19.96
N SER A 260 19.86 16.26 20.09
CA SER A 260 18.62 16.94 19.67
C SER A 260 17.91 17.73 20.79
N GLN A 261 18.48 17.78 22.00
CA GLN A 261 17.97 18.61 23.09
C GLN A 261 18.63 19.98 23.04
N PRO A 262 17.93 21.07 22.68
CA PRO A 262 18.49 22.41 22.78
C PRO A 262 18.78 22.71 24.26
N SER A 263 19.99 23.19 24.56
CA SER A 263 20.35 23.57 25.93
C SER A 263 19.42 24.69 26.39
N LEU A 264 18.49 24.35 27.28
CA LEU A 264 17.64 25.27 28.02
C LEU A 264 18.51 25.96 29.09
N ASP A 265 19.38 26.86 28.64
CA ASP A 265 20.08 27.81 29.48
C ASP A 265 20.24 29.11 28.70
N ARG A 266 19.20 29.95 28.75
CA ARG A 266 19.25 31.41 28.60
C ARG A 266 17.92 32.07 28.95
#